data_AF-A0A933HAM2-F1
#
_entry.id   AF-A0A933HAM2-F1
#
_cell.length_a   1.000
_cell.length_b   1.000
_cell.length_c   1.000
_cell.angle_alpha   90.00
_cell.angle_beta   90.00
_cell.angle_gamma   90.00
#
_symmetry.space_group_name_H-M   'P 1'
#
loop_
_entity.id
_entity.type
_entity.pdbx_description
1 polymer ?
#
loop_
_entity_poly.entity_id
_entity_poly.type
_entity_poly.pdbx_seq_one_letter_code
_entity_poly.pdbx_strand_id
1 'polypeptide(L)'
;MNSDNGEISCLINFFPEFGAQKLAEFVENRWKKMKDKKWKAFLDGLFEDKFAGVITDILKINPSKRLSDVSPDLREDFLKLMIEFRFEIIGTLDFKDSMATAGGADVREVNPETFESKIVKDLYLTGELLDIDGDSGGYNLHFAWTSGYIAGQSAARRQ
;
A
#
# COMPACT_ATOMS: atom_id res chain seq x y z
N MET A 1 9.45 -20.94 1.71
CA MET A 1 9.15 -20.29 3.00
C MET A 1 8.00 -21.04 3.62
N ASN A 2 8.23 -21.70 4.77
CA ASN A 2 7.22 -22.47 5.47
C ASN A 2 6.22 -21.50 6.10
N SER A 3 4.96 -21.71 5.76
CA SER A 3 3.82 -20.87 6.06
C SER A 3 3.30 -21.13 7.48
N ASP A 4 3.55 -20.19 8.39
CA ASP A 4 2.61 -19.94 9.48
C ASP A 4 1.33 -19.36 8.85
N ASN A 5 0.35 -20.22 8.58
CA ASN A 5 -0.93 -19.91 7.93
C ASN A 5 -1.85 -19.11 8.86
N GLY A 6 -1.44 -17.90 9.26
CA GLY A 6 -2.38 -16.90 9.74
C GLY A 6 -3.12 -16.30 8.56
N GLU A 7 -4.45 -16.22 8.63
CA GLU A 7 -5.23 -15.42 7.68
C GLU A 7 -4.81 -13.96 7.82
N ILE A 8 -4.09 -13.44 6.82
CA ILE A 8 -3.70 -12.03 6.77
C ILE A 8 -4.79 -11.26 6.02
N SER A 9 -5.30 -10.20 6.63
CA SER A 9 -6.25 -9.29 6.00
C SER A 9 -5.76 -7.86 6.01
N CYS A 10 -6.05 -7.15 4.94
CA CYS A 10 -5.82 -5.72 4.81
C CYS A 10 -7.13 -4.98 5.07
N LEU A 11 -7.02 -3.76 5.60
CA LEU A 11 -8.13 -2.85 5.81
C LEU A 11 -7.80 -1.51 5.15
N ILE A 12 -8.71 -1.03 4.30
CA ILE A 12 -8.62 0.27 3.67
C ILE A 12 -9.68 1.19 4.28
N ASN A 13 -9.23 2.36 4.74
CA ASN A 13 -10.10 3.51 4.99
C ASN A 13 -10.03 4.42 3.76
N PHE A 14 -11.14 4.58 3.04
CA PHE A 14 -11.20 5.42 1.84
C PHE A 14 -11.24 6.92 2.14
N PHE A 15 -11.53 7.29 3.39
CA PHE A 15 -11.63 8.67 3.84
C PHE A 15 -10.74 8.89 5.08
N PRO A 16 -9.42 8.65 5.00
CA PRO A 16 -8.53 8.73 6.16
C PRO A 16 -8.43 10.14 6.75
N GLU A 17 -8.68 11.17 5.93
CA GLU A 17 -8.72 12.58 6.32
C GLU A 17 -9.98 12.94 7.14
N PHE A 18 -11.01 12.09 7.11
CA PHE A 18 -12.26 12.31 7.81
C PHE A 18 -12.32 11.48 9.09
N GLY A 19 -12.62 12.14 10.21
CA GLY A 19 -13.09 11.43 11.40
C GLY A 19 -14.46 10.79 11.14
N ALA A 20 -14.74 9.66 11.80
CA ALA A 20 -15.97 8.88 11.59
C ALA A 20 -17.26 9.74 11.69
N GLN A 21 -17.32 10.66 12.65
CA GLN A 21 -18.46 11.57 12.81
C GLN A 21 -18.64 12.50 11.61
N LYS A 22 -17.55 13.11 11.12
CA LYS A 22 -17.61 14.01 9.94
C LYS A 22 -18.01 13.26 8.69
N LEU A 23 -17.55 12.03 8.51
CA LEU A 23 -17.96 11.18 7.39
C LEU A 23 -19.45 10.83 7.47
N ALA A 24 -19.94 10.45 8.65
CA ALA A 24 -21.36 10.17 8.88
C ALA A 24 -22.25 11.38 8.56
N GLU A 25 -21.84 12.58 9.01
CA GLU A 25 -22.53 13.84 8.70
C GLU A 25 -22.49 14.17 7.20
N PHE A 26 -21.36 13.97 6.53
CA PHE A 26 -21.24 14.16 5.09
C PHE A 26 -22.19 13.25 4.32
N VAL A 27 -22.19 11.94 4.64
CA VAL A 27 -23.06 10.94 4.01
C VAL A 27 -24.53 11.25 4.31
N GLU A 28 -24.88 11.63 5.53
CA GLU A 28 -26.25 12.06 5.91
C GLU A 28 -26.75 13.22 5.06
N ASN A 29 -25.94 14.28 4.97
CA ASN A 29 -26.29 15.47 4.23
C ASN A 29 -26.44 15.17 2.74
N ARG A 30 -25.57 14.32 2.18
CA ARG A 30 -25.68 13.87 0.79
C ARG A 30 -26.94 13.04 0.58
N TRP A 31 -27.23 12.09 1.47
CA TRP A 31 -28.39 11.20 1.38
C TRP A 31 -29.70 11.99 1.37
N LYS A 32 -29.84 12.96 2.30
CA LYS A 32 -31.02 13.85 2.37
C LYS A 32 -31.24 14.63 1.08
N LYS A 33 -30.18 15.17 0.49
CA LYS A 33 -30.24 15.94 -0.77
C LYS A 33 -30.57 15.07 -1.99
N MET A 34 -30.24 13.77 -1.91
CA MET A 34 -30.36 12.84 -3.04
C MET A 34 -31.46 11.78 -2.85
N LYS A 35 -32.34 11.94 -1.86
CA LYS A 35 -33.38 10.95 -1.49
C LYS A 35 -34.19 10.40 -2.68
N ASP A 36 -34.49 11.24 -3.67
CA ASP A 36 -35.31 10.87 -4.83
C ASP A 36 -34.49 10.25 -5.98
N LYS A 37 -33.15 10.23 -5.85
CA LYS A 37 -32.22 9.66 -6.83
C LYS A 37 -32.01 8.17 -6.59
N LYS A 38 -31.52 7.51 -7.63
CA LYS A 38 -31.14 6.09 -7.60
C LYS A 38 -29.81 5.92 -6.86
N TRP A 39 -29.60 4.73 -6.29
CA TRP A 39 -28.35 4.32 -5.66
C TRP A 39 -27.12 4.58 -6.54
N LYS A 40 -27.17 4.21 -7.83
CA LYS A 40 -26.05 4.47 -8.74
C LYS A 40 -25.66 5.97 -8.75
N ALA A 41 -26.65 6.84 -8.88
CA ALA A 41 -26.41 8.29 -8.89
C ALA A 41 -25.88 8.84 -7.56
N PHE A 42 -26.11 8.15 -6.44
CA PHE A 42 -25.55 8.53 -5.15
C PHE A 42 -24.03 8.32 -5.09
N LEU A 43 -23.53 7.26 -5.74
CA LEU A 43 -22.10 6.94 -5.82
C LEU A 43 -21.35 7.83 -6.82
N ASP A 44 -22.04 8.41 -7.80
CA ASP A 44 -21.44 9.30 -8.80
C ASP A 44 -20.72 10.49 -8.13
N GLY A 45 -19.43 10.66 -8.46
CA GLY A 45 -18.57 11.70 -7.89
C GLY A 45 -18.01 11.37 -6.50
N LEU A 46 -18.38 10.23 -5.89
CA LEU A 46 -17.64 9.64 -4.78
C LEU A 46 -16.62 8.62 -5.27
N PHE A 47 -16.99 7.84 -6.29
CA PHE A 47 -16.17 6.75 -6.84
C PHE A 47 -16.23 6.70 -8.36
N GLU A 48 -15.23 6.04 -8.97
CA GLU A 48 -15.27 5.65 -10.37
C GLU A 48 -16.27 4.49 -10.59
N ASP A 49 -16.85 4.41 -11.78
CA ASP A 49 -17.96 3.51 -12.12
C ASP A 49 -17.70 2.03 -11.79
N LYS A 50 -16.49 1.50 -12.02
CA LYS A 50 -16.15 0.10 -11.72
C LYS A 50 -16.14 -0.12 -10.22
N PHE A 51 -15.55 0.79 -9.46
CA PHE A 51 -15.49 0.67 -8.02
C PHE A 51 -16.86 0.88 -7.36
N ALA A 52 -17.67 1.79 -7.89
CA ALA A 52 -19.08 1.94 -7.51
C ALA A 52 -19.87 0.64 -7.73
N GLY A 53 -19.56 -0.10 -8.81
CA GLY A 53 -20.07 -1.45 -9.05
C GLY A 53 -19.70 -2.42 -7.93
N VAL A 54 -18.43 -2.49 -7.56
CA VAL A 54 -17.94 -3.35 -6.45
C VAL A 54 -18.65 -3.04 -5.13
N ILE A 55 -18.77 -1.75 -4.76
CA ILE A 55 -19.50 -1.34 -3.55
C ILE A 55 -20.96 -1.81 -3.60
N THR A 56 -21.60 -1.66 -4.76
CA THR A 56 -23.00 -2.04 -4.98
C THR A 56 -23.21 -3.54 -4.80
N ASP A 57 -22.29 -4.35 -5.33
CA ASP A 57 -22.33 -5.81 -5.21
C ASP A 57 -22.09 -6.28 -3.77
N ILE A 58 -21.13 -5.67 -3.06
CA ILE A 58 -20.84 -5.96 -1.64
C ILE A 58 -22.07 -5.67 -0.77
N LEU A 59 -22.71 -4.51 -0.97
CA LEU A 59 -23.91 -4.11 -0.22
C LEU A 59 -25.19 -4.77 -0.72
N LYS A 60 -25.12 -5.58 -1.79
CA LYS A 60 -26.24 -6.34 -2.36
C LYS A 60 -27.46 -5.46 -2.65
N ILE A 61 -27.24 -4.25 -3.14
CA ILE A 61 -28.30 -3.28 -3.46
C ILE A 61 -28.55 -3.23 -4.96
N ASN A 62 -29.82 -3.14 -5.36
CA ASN A 62 -30.17 -2.90 -6.77
C ASN A 62 -29.72 -1.48 -7.17
N PRO A 63 -28.88 -1.31 -8.23
CA PRO A 63 -28.39 -0.01 -8.65
C PRO A 63 -29.48 1.03 -8.98
N SER A 64 -30.66 0.55 -9.40
CA SER A 64 -31.82 1.38 -9.74
C SER A 64 -32.75 1.67 -8.56
N LYS A 65 -32.48 1.14 -7.37
CA LYS A 65 -33.25 1.40 -6.15
C LYS A 65 -33.14 2.88 -5.78
N ARG A 66 -34.25 3.52 -5.41
CA ARG A 66 -34.23 4.92 -4.93
C ARG A 66 -33.69 4.96 -3.51
N LEU A 67 -32.93 6.00 -3.18
CA LEU A 67 -32.36 6.18 -1.84
C LEU A 67 -33.43 6.30 -0.74
N SER A 68 -34.62 6.81 -1.08
CA SER A 68 -35.79 6.85 -0.19
C SER A 68 -36.23 5.47 0.29
N ASP A 69 -35.96 4.42 -0.50
CA ASP A 69 -36.44 3.07 -0.27
C ASP A 69 -35.33 2.18 0.33
N VAL A 70 -34.15 2.76 0.59
CA VAL A 70 -33.00 2.08 1.20
C VAL A 70 -33.16 2.09 2.71
N SER A 71 -32.89 0.95 3.36
CA SER A 71 -32.98 0.84 4.81
C SER A 71 -31.89 1.67 5.50
N PRO A 72 -32.15 2.18 6.72
CA PRO A 72 -31.13 2.79 7.56
C PRO A 72 -29.91 1.88 7.76
N ASP A 73 -30.12 0.58 7.96
CA ASP A 73 -29.05 -0.42 8.13
C ASP A 73 -28.08 -0.44 6.95
N LEU A 74 -28.58 -0.41 5.70
CA LEU A 74 -27.71 -0.42 4.52
C LEU A 74 -26.84 0.83 4.44
N ARG A 75 -27.33 1.95 4.97
CA ARG A 75 -26.56 3.18 5.03
C ARG A 75 -25.46 3.12 6.09
N GLU A 76 -25.72 2.48 7.22
CA GLU A 76 -24.69 2.20 8.23
C GLU A 76 -23.64 1.21 7.68
N ASP A 77 -24.08 0.17 6.96
CA ASP A 77 -23.20 -0.76 6.28
C ASP A 77 -22.33 -0.05 5.23
N PHE A 78 -22.90 0.86 4.44
CA PHE A 78 -22.14 1.70 3.52
C PHE A 78 -21.08 2.52 4.28
N LEU A 79 -21.48 3.20 5.35
CA LEU A 79 -20.54 3.99 6.16
C LEU A 79 -19.39 3.15 6.70
N LYS A 80 -19.68 1.96 7.24
CA LYS A 80 -18.68 1.02 7.71
C LYS A 80 -17.76 0.56 6.58
N LEU A 81 -18.31 0.23 5.42
CA LEU A 81 -17.52 -0.16 4.25
C LEU A 81 -16.56 0.96 3.79
N MET A 82 -16.92 2.23 3.98
CA MET A 82 -16.06 3.35 3.60
C MET A 82 -14.83 3.50 4.49
N ILE A 83 -14.89 3.03 5.74
CA ILE A 83 -13.81 3.15 6.73
C ILE A 83 -13.08 1.84 6.99
N GLU A 84 -13.74 0.70 6.77
CA GLU A 84 -13.27 -0.64 7.08
C GLU A 84 -13.46 -1.58 5.88
N PHE A 85 -12.97 -1.20 4.71
CA PHE A 85 -12.97 -2.10 3.55
C PHE A 85 -11.92 -3.19 3.77
N ARG A 86 -12.37 -4.39 4.16
CA ARG A 86 -11.51 -5.53 4.48
C ARG A 86 -11.45 -6.53 3.33
N PHE A 87 -10.25 -7.00 3.03
CA PHE A 87 -10.02 -8.11 2.10
C PHE A 87 -8.85 -8.97 2.56
N GLU A 88 -8.85 -10.22 2.14
CA GLU A 88 -7.80 -11.19 2.47
C GLU A 88 -6.62 -11.07 1.52
N ILE A 89 -5.42 -11.18 2.07
CA ILE A 89 -4.17 -11.24 1.30
C ILE A 89 -3.89 -12.70 0.99
N ILE A 90 -4.10 -13.10 -0.26
CA ILE A 90 -3.92 -14.49 -0.72
C ILE A 90 -2.46 -14.85 -1.04
N GLY A 91 -1.56 -13.86 -1.03
CA GLY A 91 -0.15 -14.03 -1.34
C GLY A 91 0.49 -12.75 -1.86
N THR A 92 1.77 -12.84 -2.20
CA THR A 92 2.55 -11.79 -2.86
C THR A 92 2.80 -12.14 -4.31
N LEU A 93 3.19 -11.15 -5.12
CA LEU A 93 3.69 -11.40 -6.48
C LEU A 93 5.07 -12.09 -6.45
N ASP A 94 5.49 -12.57 -7.63
CA ASP A 94 6.80 -13.19 -7.82
C ASP A 94 7.93 -12.15 -7.73
N PHE A 95 9.14 -12.61 -7.45
CA PHE A 95 10.34 -11.76 -7.38
C PHE A 95 10.59 -10.91 -8.65
N LYS A 96 10.22 -11.42 -9.82
CA LYS A 96 10.35 -10.69 -11.11
C LYS A 96 9.51 -9.41 -11.16
N ASP A 97 8.46 -9.34 -10.35
CA ASP A 97 7.53 -8.21 -10.26
C ASP A 97 7.89 -7.28 -9.09
N SER A 98 8.90 -7.63 -8.30
CA SER A 98 9.42 -6.81 -7.19
C SER A 98 10.23 -5.63 -7.71
N MET A 99 10.11 -4.47 -7.04
CA MET A 99 10.87 -3.26 -7.39
C MET A 99 12.25 -3.19 -6.72
N ALA A 100 12.43 -3.91 -5.61
CA ALA A 100 13.66 -4.00 -4.84
C ALA A 100 13.67 -5.32 -4.07
N THR A 101 14.86 -5.72 -3.64
CA THR A 101 15.12 -6.92 -2.86
C THR A 101 15.36 -6.54 -1.41
N ALA A 102 14.57 -7.10 -0.49
CA ALA A 102 14.92 -7.11 0.93
C ALA A 102 15.81 -8.34 1.20
N GLY A 103 16.90 -8.16 1.93
CA GLY A 103 17.96 -9.17 2.06
C GLY A 103 19.23 -8.81 1.26
N GLY A 104 20.30 -9.58 1.44
CA GLY A 104 21.55 -9.39 0.71
C GLY A 104 22.74 -9.90 1.49
N ALA A 105 23.93 -9.41 1.16
CA ALA A 105 25.14 -9.64 1.93
C ALA A 105 25.05 -8.95 3.29
N ASP A 106 25.40 -9.66 4.36
CA ASP A 106 25.33 -9.16 5.73
C ASP A 106 26.22 -7.92 5.91
N VAL A 107 25.59 -6.79 6.19
CA VAL A 107 26.28 -5.51 6.38
C VAL A 107 27.28 -5.53 7.52
N ARG A 108 27.15 -6.45 8.48
CA ARG A 108 28.11 -6.63 9.59
C ARG A 108 29.46 -7.13 9.08
N GLU A 109 29.49 -7.81 7.93
CA GLU A 109 30.68 -8.33 7.28
C GLU A 109 31.31 -7.32 6.30
N VAL A 110 30.78 -6.11 6.22
CA VAL A 110 31.26 -5.04 5.33
C VAL A 110 31.74 -3.84 6.16
N ASN A 111 32.85 -3.23 5.76
CA ASN A 111 33.33 -2.00 6.38
C ASN A 111 32.44 -0.83 5.91
N PRO A 112 31.74 -0.12 6.82
CA PRO A 112 30.80 0.93 6.43
C PRO A 112 31.46 2.18 5.85
N GLU A 113 32.76 2.39 6.08
CA GLU A 113 33.48 3.56 5.57
C GLU A 113 34.07 3.33 4.18
N THR A 114 34.34 2.07 3.81
CA THR A 114 35.02 1.71 2.55
C THR A 114 34.22 0.80 1.65
N PHE A 115 33.16 0.18 2.16
CA PHE A 115 32.39 -0.88 1.51
C PHE A 115 33.19 -2.13 1.12
N GLU A 116 34.37 -2.32 1.71
CA GLU A 116 35.15 -3.54 1.56
C GLU A 116 34.61 -4.66 2.45
N SER A 117 34.65 -5.90 1.95
CA SER A 117 34.45 -7.09 2.76
C SER A 117 35.49 -7.18 3.87
N LYS A 118 35.04 -7.48 5.08
CA LYS A 118 35.89 -7.81 6.24
C LYS A 118 36.46 -9.24 6.17
N ILE A 119 35.94 -10.06 5.25
CA ILE A 119 36.31 -11.48 5.10
C ILE A 119 37.31 -11.65 3.96
N VAL A 120 37.02 -11.03 2.81
CA VAL A 120 37.86 -11.13 1.59
C VAL A 120 38.45 -9.77 1.29
N LYS A 121 39.77 -9.67 1.40
CA LYS A 121 40.51 -8.45 1.08
C LYS A 121 40.32 -8.08 -0.40
N ASP A 122 40.19 -6.78 -0.66
CA ASP A 122 40.06 -6.17 -1.98
C ASP A 122 38.76 -6.57 -2.74
N LEU A 123 37.80 -7.17 -2.04
CA LEU A 123 36.43 -7.36 -2.50
C LEU A 123 35.53 -6.27 -1.92
N TYR A 124 34.78 -5.58 -2.77
CA TYR A 124 33.87 -4.50 -2.36
C TYR A 124 32.43 -4.82 -2.76
N LEU A 125 31.49 -4.51 -1.87
CA LEU A 125 30.05 -4.75 -2.06
C LEU A 125 29.29 -3.44 -1.94
N THR A 126 28.41 -3.14 -2.89
CA THR A 126 27.69 -1.87 -2.97
C THR A 126 26.27 -2.07 -3.48
N GLY A 127 25.43 -1.05 -3.30
CA GLY A 127 24.04 -1.05 -3.74
C GLY A 127 23.22 -2.21 -3.19
N GLU A 128 22.27 -2.68 -4.00
CA GLU A 128 21.27 -3.70 -3.63
C GLU A 128 21.87 -5.10 -3.38
N LEU A 129 23.18 -5.30 -3.58
CA LEU A 129 23.83 -6.54 -3.17
C LEU A 129 23.95 -6.65 -1.64
N LEU A 130 23.98 -5.51 -0.95
CA LEU A 130 24.01 -5.43 0.51
C LEU A 130 22.61 -5.66 1.06
N ASP A 131 22.52 -6.21 2.27
CA ASP A 131 21.28 -6.33 3.04
C ASP A 131 20.80 -4.97 3.55
N ILE A 132 20.44 -4.10 2.59
CA ILE A 132 19.96 -2.73 2.77
C ILE A 132 18.92 -2.46 1.69
N ASP A 133 17.69 -2.32 2.12
CA ASP A 133 16.58 -1.81 1.32
C ASP A 133 15.91 -0.62 2.01
N GLY A 134 15.39 0.29 1.20
CA GLY A 134 14.63 1.44 1.65
C GLY A 134 13.32 1.59 0.88
N ASP A 135 12.48 2.49 1.37
CA ASP A 135 11.19 2.79 0.75
C ASP A 135 11.35 3.27 -0.70
N SER A 136 10.27 3.14 -1.48
CA SER A 136 10.19 3.79 -2.79
C SER A 136 10.30 5.31 -2.64
N GLY A 137 10.88 6.00 -3.63
CA GLY A 137 11.09 7.46 -3.58
C GLY A 137 12.53 7.91 -3.83
N GLY A 138 13.40 7.00 -4.29
CA GLY A 138 14.79 7.32 -4.67
C GLY A 138 15.84 6.94 -3.64
N TYR A 139 15.45 6.40 -2.48
CA TYR A 139 16.36 5.97 -1.42
C TYR A 139 17.32 4.87 -1.87
N ASN A 140 16.81 3.80 -2.50
CA ASN A 140 17.64 2.69 -3.00
C ASN A 140 18.65 3.16 -4.06
N LEU A 141 18.23 4.06 -4.96
CA LEU A 141 19.13 4.64 -5.97
C LEU A 141 20.19 5.54 -5.32
N HIS A 142 19.80 6.40 -4.38
CA HIS A 142 20.73 7.21 -3.62
C HIS A 142 21.78 6.37 -2.92
N PHE A 143 21.36 5.28 -2.28
CA PHE A 143 22.25 4.34 -1.63
C PHE A 143 23.19 3.65 -2.61
N ALA A 144 22.68 3.19 -3.76
CA ALA A 144 23.50 2.57 -4.80
C ALA A 144 24.60 3.52 -5.32
N TRP A 145 24.28 4.79 -5.58
CA TRP A 145 25.27 5.76 -6.06
C TRP A 145 26.31 6.12 -5.00
N THR A 146 25.87 6.39 -3.77
CA THR A 146 26.77 6.81 -2.69
C THR A 146 27.69 5.69 -2.23
N SER A 147 27.18 4.47 -2.05
CA SER A 147 28.00 3.29 -1.74
C SER A 147 28.98 2.97 -2.87
N GLY A 148 28.54 3.02 -4.14
CA GLY A 148 29.40 2.85 -5.31
C GLY A 148 30.54 3.86 -5.37
N TYR A 149 30.24 5.14 -5.11
CA TYR A 149 31.25 6.20 -5.08
C TYR A 149 32.29 6.02 -3.96
N ILE A 150 31.86 5.66 -2.75
CA ILE A 150 32.74 5.44 -1.60
C ILE A 150 33.62 4.20 -1.83
N ALA A 151 33.05 3.10 -2.31
CA ALA A 151 33.79 1.88 -2.63
C ALA A 151 34.83 2.14 -3.72
N GLY A 152 34.43 2.81 -4.80
CA GLY A 152 35.31 3.14 -5.92
C GLY A 152 36.50 3.99 -5.49
N GLN A 153 36.27 5.02 -4.66
CA GLN A 153 37.37 5.81 -4.08
C GLN A 153 38.27 4.99 -3.16
N SER A 154 37.70 4.10 -2.35
CA SER A 154 38.46 3.28 -1.40
C SER A 154 39.35 2.26 -2.13
N ALA A 155 38.82 1.63 -3.19
CA ALA A 155 39.57 0.74 -4.05
C ALA A 155 40.71 1.48 -4.77
N ALA A 156 40.47 2.71 -5.25
CA ALA A 156 41.48 3.49 -5.97
C ALA A 156 42.59 4.08 -5.09
N ARG A 157 42.31 4.37 -3.81
CA ARG A 157 43.29 4.97 -2.87
C ARG A 157 44.30 3.96 -2.32
N ARG A 158 44.13 2.67 -2.57
CA ARG A 158 45.13 1.67 -2.20
C ARG A 158 46.27 1.63 -3.21
N GLN A 159 47.41 2.19 -2.79
CA GLN A 159 48.75 1.87 -3.29
C GLN A 159 49.46 0.99 -2.25
#